data_AF-A0A7J7LXZ2-F1
#
_entry.id   AF-A0A7J7LXZ2-F1
#
_cell.length_a   1.000
_cell.length_b   1.000
_cell.length_c   1.000
_cell.angle_alpha   90.00
_cell.angle_beta   90.00
_cell.angle_gamma   90.00
#
_symmetry.space_group_name_H-M   'P 1'
#
loop_
_entity.id
_entity.type
_entity.pdbx_description
1 polymer ?
#
loop_
_entity_poly.entity_id
_entity_poly.type
_entity_poly.pdbx_seq_one_letter_code
_entity_poly.pdbx_strand_id
1 'polypeptide(L)' 'MGKIPSSDNFKYGYNAVTGKYEDLMAAGIIDPTKVSYILKLLVLSTAALVVMLLFLLNILFLDSIIGINM' A
#
# COMPACT_ATOMS: atom_id res chain seq x y z
N MET A 1 -31.34 7.30 11.70
CA MET A 1 -30.03 7.47 11.03
C MET A 1 -29.10 6.35 11.49
N GLY A 2 -28.87 5.34 10.65
CA GLY A 2 -28.02 4.20 11.00
C GLY A 2 -26.57 4.63 11.15
N LYS A 3 -25.95 4.29 12.29
CA LYS A 3 -24.51 4.46 12.50
C LYS A 3 -23.77 3.56 11.51
N ILE A 4 -23.00 4.18 10.63
CA ILE A 4 -22.02 3.50 9.78
C ILE A 4 -21.03 2.85 10.76
N PRO A 5 -20.85 1.53 10.76
CA PRO A 5 -19.88 0.91 11.65
C PRO A 5 -18.50 1.48 11.32
N SER A 6 -17.86 2.09 12.32
CA SER A 6 -16.51 2.63 12.22
C SER A 6 -15.61 1.55 11.62
N SER A 7 -14.92 1.88 10.54
CA SER A 7 -14.04 1.01 9.76
C SER A 7 -12.80 0.50 10.53
N ASP A 8 -12.74 0.71 11.84
CA ASP A 8 -11.63 0.32 12.71
C ASP A 8 -11.69 -1.15 13.16
N ASN A 9 -12.78 -1.87 12.85
CA ASN A 9 -12.86 -3.29 13.16
C ASN A 9 -12.13 -4.11 12.10
N PHE A 10 -10.82 -4.30 12.27
CA PHE A 10 -9.96 -5.17 11.45
C PHE A 10 -10.49 -6.59 11.24
N LYS A 11 -11.44 -7.02 12.07
CA LYS A 11 -12.05 -8.35 11.99
C LYS A 11 -13.14 -8.44 10.91
N TYR A 12 -13.75 -7.34 10.50
CA TYR A 12 -14.86 -7.35 9.55
C TYR A 12 -14.35 -7.13 8.13
N GLY A 13 -14.65 -8.07 7.22
CA GLY A 13 -14.14 -8.03 5.86
C GLY A 13 -14.92 -8.93 4.91
N TYR A 14 -14.49 -8.95 3.65
CA TYR A 14 -15.16 -9.74 2.61
C TYR A 14 -14.70 -11.19 2.66
N ASN A 15 -15.62 -12.12 2.92
CA ASN A 15 -15.32 -13.55 2.80
C ASN A 15 -15.53 -14.00 1.35
N ALA A 16 -14.45 -14.46 0.71
CA ALA A 16 -14.48 -14.93 -0.68
C ALA A 16 -15.20 -16.27 -0.87
N VAL A 17 -15.38 -17.07 0.19
CA VAL A 17 -16.09 -18.36 0.16
C VAL A 17 -17.60 -18.15 0.18
N THR A 18 -18.09 -17.25 1.03
CA THR A 18 -19.53 -16.97 1.19
C THR A 18 -20.01 -15.80 0.34
N GLY A 19 -19.09 -14.98 -0.18
CA GLY A 19 -19.38 -13.77 -0.97
C GLY A 19 -20.00 -12.64 -0.15
N LYS A 20 -19.91 -12.68 1.18
CA LYS A 20 -20.54 -11.73 2.09
C LYS A 20 -19.52 -11.02 2.98
N TYR A 21 -19.88 -9.83 3.45
CA TYR A 21 -19.12 -9.15 4.49
C TYR A 21 -19.48 -9.75 5.85
N GLU A 22 -18.49 -10.29 6.54
CA GLU A 22 -18.64 -10.92 7.84
C GLU A 22 -17.36 -10.81 8.67
N ASP A 23 -17.39 -11.30 9.91
CA ASP A 23 -16.20 -11.36 10.76
C ASP A 23 -15.26 -12.46 10.24
N LEU A 24 -14.16 -12.06 9.62
CA LEU A 24 -13.14 -12.93 9.04
C LEU A 24 -12.46 -13.80 10.10
N MET A 25 -12.27 -13.28 11.32
CA MET A 25 -11.70 -14.07 12.41
C MET A 25 -12.69 -15.14 12.89
N ALA A 26 -13.98 -14.82 12.99
CA ALA A 26 -15.01 -15.80 13.31
C ALA A 26 -15.17 -16.87 12.22
N ALA A 27 -14.95 -16.50 10.95
CA ALA A 27 -14.90 -17.43 9.81
C ALA A 27 -13.61 -18.26 9.74
N GLY A 28 -12.63 -18.04 10.64
CA GLY A 28 -11.35 -18.75 10.66
C GLY A 28 -10.34 -18.26 9.61
N ILE A 29 -10.61 -17.14 8.95
CA ILE A 29 -9.74 -16.51 7.95
C ILE A 29 -8.78 -15.57 8.68
N ILE A 30 -7.55 -16.03 8.92
CA ILE A 30 -6.53 -15.31 9.67
C ILE A 30 -5.27 -15.18 8.81
N ASP A 31 -4.86 -13.93 8.53
CA ASP A 31 -3.64 -13.64 7.79
C ASP A 31 -2.45 -13.49 8.75
N PRO A 32 -1.32 -14.19 8.52
CA PRO A 32 -0.14 -14.06 9.37
C PRO A 32 0.43 -12.64 9.30
N THR A 33 0.49 -11.97 10.45
CA THR A 33 0.92 -10.56 10.58
C THR A 33 2.28 -10.26 9.96
N LYS A 34 3.23 -11.21 10.02
CA LYS A 34 4.55 -11.09 9.39
C LYS A 34 4.47 -10.99 7.86
N VAL A 35 3.65 -11.82 7.23
CA VAL A 35 3.52 -11.86 5.76
C VAL A 35 2.89 -10.57 5.27
N SER A 36 1.80 -10.14 5.90
CA SER A 36 1.14 -8.86 5.60
C SER A 36 2.07 -7.66 5.79
N TYR A 37 2.91 -7.67 6.84
CA TYR A 37 3.86 -6.59 7.11
C TYR A 37 4.99 -6.53 6.07
N ILE A 38 5.59 -7.68 5.72
CA ILE A 38 6.65 -7.75 4.72
C ILE A 38 6.13 -7.31 3.34
N LEU A 39 4.92 -7.74 2.95
CA LEU A 39 4.30 -7.31 1.70
C LEU A 39 4.14 -5.79 1.65
N LYS A 40 3.66 -5.19 2.75
CA LYS A 40 3.45 -3.74 2.83
C LYS A 40 4.76 -2.96 2.76
N LEU A 41 5.81 -3.45 3.42
CA LEU A 41 7.15 -2.86 3.35
C LEU A 41 7.75 -2.93 1.95
N LEU A 42 7.57 -4.06 1.23
CA LEU A 42 8.06 -4.21 -0.14
C LEU A 42 7.41 -3.21 -1.09
N VAL A 43 6.09 -3.03 -1.00
CA VAL A 43 5.34 -2.06 -1.81
C VAL A 43 5.80 -0.63 -1.50
N LEU A 44 5.93 -0.28 -0.22
CA LEU A 44 6.35 1.07 0.18
C LEU A 44 7.78 1.38 -0.29
N SER A 45 8.70 0.43 -0.16
CA SER A 45 10.09 0.56 -0.63
C SER A 45 10.16 0.75 -2.16
N THR A 46 9.38 -0.03 -2.91
CA THR A 46 9.33 0.07 -4.38
C THR A 46 8.79 1.43 -4.81
N ALA A 47 7.73 1.92 -4.18
CA ALA A 47 7.17 3.23 -4.46
C ALA A 47 8.18 4.36 -4.16
N ALA A 48 8.89 4.28 -3.02
CA ALA A 48 9.90 5.26 -2.66
C ALA A 48 11.05 5.32 -3.69
N LEU A 49 11.51 4.15 -4.16
CA LEU A 49 12.56 4.07 -5.17
C LEU A 49 12.13 4.71 -6.50
N VAL A 50 10.90 4.46 -6.95
CA VAL A 50 10.38 5.04 -8.20
C VAL A 50 10.28 6.57 -8.10
N VAL A 51 9.79 7.09 -6.98
CA VAL A 51 9.71 8.55 -6.75
C VAL A 51 11.10 9.17 -6.76
N MET A 52 12.07 8.55 -6.09
CA MET A 52 13.46 9.01 -6.08
C MET A 52 14.08 9.01 -7.48
N LEU A 53 13.83 7.96 -8.27
CA LEU A 53 14.35 7.83 -9.63
C LEU A 53 13.76 8.90 -10.56
N LEU A 54 12.45 9.15 -10.47
CA LEU A 54 11.79 10.20 -11.24
C LEU A 54 12.36 11.58 -10.87
N PHE A 55 12.59 11.84 -9.59
CA PHE A 55 13.21 13.10 -9.14
C PHE A 55 14.63 13.29 -9.70
N LEU A 56 15.46 12.24 -9.66
CA LEU A 56 16.83 12.28 -10.20
C LEU A 56 16.84 12.52 -11.72
N LEU A 57 15.93 11.88 -12.45
CA LEU A 57 15.81 12.04 -13.89
C LEU A 57 15.46 13.49 -14.29
N ASN A 58 14.62 14.15 -13.49
CA ASN A 58 14.28 15.56 -13.72
C ASN A 58 15.48 16.49 -13.52
N ILE A 59 16.35 16.21 -12.54
CA ILE A 59 17.58 17.01 -12.30
C ILE A 59 18.56 16.84 -13.46
N LEU A 60 18.87 15.60 -13.85
CA LEU A 60 19.82 15.32 -14.94
C LEU A 60 19.36 15.93 -16.28
N PHE A 61 18.04 15.91 -16.53
CA PHE A 61 17.48 16.55 -17.72
C PHE A 61 17.63 18.08 -17.70
N LEU A 62 17.49 18.69 -16.51
CA LEU A 62 17.68 20.13 -16.33
C LEU A 62 19.15 20.54 -16.54
N ASP A 63 20.10 19.77 -16.02
CA ASP A 63 21.54 20.01 -16.20
C ASP A 63 21.92 19.99 -17.70
N SER A 64 21.34 19.05 -18.46
CA SER A 64 21.54 18.95 -19.90
C SER A 64 20.99 20.15 -20.69
N ILE A 65 19.98 20.86 -20.19
CA ILE A 65 19.36 22.02 -20.87
C ILE A 65 20.08 23.31 -20.50
N ILE A 66 20.43 23.50 -19.23
CA ILE A 66 21.05 24.74 -18.75
C ILE A 66 22.54 24.80 -19.15
N GLY A 67 23.12 23.68 -19.59
CA GLY A 67 24.49 23.65 -20.12
C GLY A 67 25.53 23.97 -19.05
N ILE A 68 25.19 23.78 -17.77
CA ILE A 68 26.13 23.85 -16.65
C ILE A 68 26.98 22.58 -16.69
N ASN A 69 27.84 22.47 -17.70
CA ASN A 69 29.00 21.60 -17.61
C ASN A 69 29.95 22.28 -16.63
N MET A 70 30.09 21.70 -15.44
CA MET A 70 31.32 21.83 -14.67
C MET A 70 32.26 20.69 -15.06
#